data_AF-A0A553SQT6-F1
#
_entry.id   AF-A0A553SQT6-F1
#
_cell.length_a   1.000
_cell.length_b   1.000
_cell.length_c   1.000
_cell.angle_alpha   90.00
_cell.angle_beta   90.00
_cell.angle_gamma   90.00
#
_symmetry.space_group_name_H-M   'P 1'
#
loop_
_entity.id
_entity.type
_entity.pdbx_description
1 polymer ?
#
loop_
_entity_poly.entity_id
_entity_poly.type
_entity_poly.pdbx_seq_one_letter_code
_entity_poly.pdbx_strand_id
1 'polypeptide(L)'
;MNNNTISAFHIWSNKNGVIKLNTNTLYNWHIPKNLRVEPIQPGDIVLVQTQKGLKHVLVMNVCREELEETNKRYERVFKVIERAPQKLEI
;
A
#
# COMPACT_ATOMS: atom_id res chain seq x y z
N MET A 1 -5.97 -15.66 -2.89
CA MET A 1 -5.87 -14.89 -1.62
C MET A 1 -6.91 -13.78 -1.65
N ASN A 2 -7.68 -13.56 -0.57
CA ASN A 2 -8.76 -12.55 -0.52
C ASN A 2 -8.41 -11.34 0.37
N ASN A 3 -7.11 -11.09 0.57
CA ASN A 3 -6.63 -9.94 1.33
C ASN A 3 -7.18 -8.66 0.71
N ASN A 4 -7.67 -7.79 1.58
CA ASN A 4 -8.41 -6.58 1.20
C ASN A 4 -7.88 -5.33 1.89
N THR A 5 -6.83 -5.44 2.70
CA THR A 5 -6.19 -4.32 3.37
C THR A 5 -4.68 -4.43 3.27
N ILE A 6 -4.03 -3.29 3.02
CA ILE A 6 -2.58 -3.14 3.22
C ILE A 6 -2.31 -2.28 4.46
N SER A 7 -1.16 -2.52 5.09
CA SER A 7 -0.54 -1.57 6.02
C SER A 7 0.76 -1.07 5.39
N ALA A 8 0.95 0.25 5.34
CA ALA A 8 2.03 0.85 4.57
C ALA A 8 2.56 2.17 5.16
N PHE A 9 3.81 2.51 4.82
CA PHE A 9 4.46 3.77 5.17
C PHE A 9 4.49 4.71 3.98
N HIS A 10 4.28 6.01 4.22
CA HIS A 10 4.38 7.02 3.16
C HIS A 10 5.82 7.19 2.67
N ILE A 11 5.99 7.27 1.36
CA ILE A 11 7.23 7.69 0.72
C ILE A 11 7.14 9.19 0.45
N TRP A 12 8.06 9.95 1.00
CA TRP A 12 8.18 11.40 0.83
C TRP A 12 9.34 11.73 -0.09
N SER A 13 9.14 12.71 -0.96
CA SER A 13 10.21 13.31 -1.76
C SER A 13 10.28 14.79 -1.43
N ASN A 14 11.48 15.32 -1.19
CA ASN A 14 11.67 16.77 -1.08
C ASN A 14 12.10 17.37 -2.44
N LYS A 15 12.13 18.71 -2.53
CA LYS A 15 12.52 19.44 -3.76
C LYS A 15 13.95 19.15 -4.22
N ASN A 16 14.80 18.63 -3.32
CA ASN A 16 16.20 18.30 -3.61
C ASN A 16 16.37 16.87 -4.13
N GLY A 17 15.26 16.17 -4.44
CA GLY A 17 15.28 14.79 -4.93
C GLY A 17 15.53 13.73 -3.85
N VAL A 18 15.61 14.11 -2.56
CA VAL A 18 15.79 13.13 -1.49
C VAL A 18 14.48 12.41 -1.26
N ILE A 19 14.52 11.09 -1.40
CA ILE A 19 13.42 10.18 -1.10
C ILE A 19 13.61 9.67 0.34
N LYS A 20 12.57 9.76 1.16
CA LYS A 20 12.56 9.29 2.54
C LYS A 20 11.32 8.46 2.79
N LEU A 21 11.49 7.34 3.50
CA LEU A 21 10.36 6.61 4.06
C LEU A 21 9.96 7.26 5.38
N ASN A 22 8.70 7.69 5.50
CA ASN A 22 8.18 8.18 6.76
C ASN A 22 7.65 7.01 7.58
N THR A 23 8.43 6.59 8.58
CA THR A 23 8.12 5.49 9.48
C THR A 23 7.39 5.92 10.75
N ASN A 24 7.00 7.19 10.89
CA ASN A 24 6.35 7.71 12.10
C ASN A 24 4.96 7.10 12.33
N THR A 25 4.27 6.69 11.26
CA THR A 25 2.91 6.15 11.36
C THR A 25 2.68 5.13 10.26
N LEU A 26 2.21 3.96 10.66
CA LEU A 26 1.75 2.91 9.76
C LEU A 26 0.26 3.11 9.50
N TYR A 27 -0.11 3.27 8.24
CA TYR A 27 -1.49 3.54 7.83
C TYR A 27 -2.07 2.37 7.04
N ASN A 28 -3.40 2.28 6.99
CA ASN A 28 -4.11 1.21 6.31
C ASN A 28 -4.92 1.73 5.11
N TRP A 29 -4.96 0.93 4.04
CA TRP A 29 -5.76 1.21 2.84
C TRP A 29 -6.48 -0.04 2.35
N HIS A 30 -7.67 0.17 1.79
CA HIS A 30 -8.44 -0.89 1.17
C HIS A 30 -7.88 -1.27 -0.20
N ILE A 31 -7.78 -2.57 -0.48
CA ILE A 31 -7.42 -3.13 -1.79
C ILE A 31 -8.70 -3.39 -2.58
N PRO A 32 -8.98 -2.62 -3.66
CA PRO A 32 -10.13 -2.86 -4.51
C PRO A 32 -10.08 -4.24 -5.19
N LYS A 33 -11.26 -4.83 -5.48
CA LYS A 33 -11.37 -6.20 -6.03
C LYS A 33 -10.53 -6.42 -7.30
N ASN A 34 -10.45 -5.43 -8.19
CA ASN A 34 -9.67 -5.52 -9.42
C ASN A 34 -8.16 -5.67 -9.17
N LEU A 35 -7.63 -5.15 -8.06
CA LEU A 35 -6.21 -5.28 -7.69
C LEU A 35 -5.91 -6.58 -6.91
N ARG A 36 -6.91 -7.43 -6.67
CA ARG A 36 -6.72 -8.72 -5.99
C ARG A 36 -6.40 -9.87 -6.96
N VAL A 37 -6.52 -9.62 -8.27
CA VAL A 37 -6.18 -10.61 -9.32
C VAL A 37 -4.70 -10.91 -9.33
N GLU A 38 -3.87 -9.88 -9.20
CA GLU A 38 -2.41 -9.99 -9.01
C GLU A 38 -2.06 -9.43 -7.62
N PRO A 39 -2.01 -10.30 -6.59
CA PRO A 39 -1.98 -9.87 -5.20
C PRO A 39 -0.82 -8.91 -4.90
N ILE A 40 -1.13 -7.83 -4.19
CA ILE A 40 -0.14 -6.94 -3.61
C ILE A 40 0.61 -7.70 -2.51
N GLN A 41 1.92 -7.49 -2.42
CA GLN A 41 2.79 -8.14 -1.42
C GLN A 41 3.60 -7.12 -0.62
N PRO A 42 4.11 -7.50 0.57
CA PRO A 42 5.10 -6.71 1.28
C PRO A 42 6.31 -6.40 0.37
N GLY A 43 6.77 -5.15 0.40
CA GLY A 43 7.85 -4.65 -0.46
C GLY A 43 7.37 -3.97 -1.75
N ASP A 44 6.12 -4.18 -2.16
CA ASP A 44 5.54 -3.43 -3.29
C ASP A 44 5.47 -1.93 -2.97
N ILE A 45 5.65 -1.09 -3.99
CA ILE A 45 5.32 0.34 -3.92
C ILE A 45 3.99 0.53 -4.65
N VAL A 46 3.03 1.14 -3.97
CA VAL A 46 1.69 1.37 -4.52
C VAL A 46 1.30 2.83 -4.40
N LEU A 47 0.39 3.25 -5.29
CA LEU A 47 -0.23 4.55 -5.24
C LEU A 47 -1.55 4.43 -4.49
N VAL A 48 -1.73 5.24 -3.45
CA VAL A 48 -2.93 5.23 -2.60
C VAL A 48 -3.64 6.57 -2.63
N GLN A 49 -4.95 6.52 -2.40
CA GLN A 49 -5.75 7.71 -2.16
C GLN A 49 -5.55 8.20 -0.72
N THR A 50 -5.41 9.51 -0.56
CA THR A 50 -5.44 10.18 0.74
C THR A 50 -6.34 11.41 0.63
N GLN A 51 -6.71 11.99 1.76
CA GLN A 51 -7.45 13.27 1.79
C GLN A 51 -6.70 14.40 1.07
N LYS A 52 -5.37 14.30 0.91
CA LYS A 52 -4.51 15.29 0.25
C LYS A 52 -4.10 14.87 -1.17
N GLY A 53 -4.86 13.96 -1.78
CA GLY A 53 -4.60 13.42 -3.12
C GLY A 53 -3.82 12.11 -3.10
N LEU A 54 -3.23 11.76 -4.25
CA LEU A 54 -2.53 10.49 -4.44
C LEU A 54 -1.11 10.52 -3.85
N LYS A 55 -0.71 9.45 -3.17
CA LYS A 55 0.61 9.31 -2.53
C LYS A 55 1.20 7.94 -2.77
N HIS A 56 2.52 7.87 -2.87
CA HIS A 56 3.26 6.62 -2.89
C HIS A 56 3.44 6.09 -1.47
N VAL A 57 3.29 4.79 -1.31
CA VAL A 57 3.53 4.10 -0.03
C VAL A 57 4.30 2.80 -0.28
N LEU A 58 5.13 2.42 0.69
CA LEU A 58 5.78 1.12 0.74
C LEU A 58 4.90 0.17 1.55
N VAL A 59 4.48 -0.93 0.93
CA VAL A 59 3.65 -1.96 1.57
C VAL A 59 4.49 -2.75 2.56
N MET A 60 4.05 -2.78 3.82
CA MET A 60 4.72 -3.51 4.89
C MET A 60 4.00 -4.81 5.24
N ASN A 61 2.66 -4.82 5.13
CA ASN A 61 1.84 -5.99 5.42
C ASN A 61 0.59 -6.00 4.54
N VAL A 62 0.07 -7.20 4.28
CA VAL A 62 -1.15 -7.40 3.49
C VAL A 62 -2.01 -8.44 4.18
N CYS A 63 -3.24 -8.08 4.55
CA CYS A 63 -4.11 -8.92 5.35
C CYS A 63 -5.58 -8.86 4.90
N ARG A 64 -6.37 -9.77 5.48
CA ARG A 64 -7.83 -9.77 5.38
C ARG A 64 -8.41 -9.10 6.63
N GLU A 65 -9.26 -8.10 6.43
CA GLU A 65 -10.10 -7.50 7.47
C GLU A 65 -11.58 -7.59 7.10
N GLU A 66 -12.43 -7.92 8.06
CA GLU A 66 -13.88 -7.85 7.89
C GLU A 66 -14.35 -6.41 8.16
N LEU A 67 -14.22 -5.57 7.13
CA LEU A 67 -14.50 -4.12 7.21
C LEU A 67 -15.98 -3.81 7.50
N GLU A 68 -16.89 -4.69 7.05
CA GLU A 68 -18.34 -4.57 7.30
C GLU A 68 -18.67 -4.81 8.77
N GLU A 69 -18.03 -5.80 9.41
CA GLU A 69 -18.21 -6.12 10.82
C GLU A 69 -17.57 -5.06 11.73
N THR A 70 -16.44 -4.49 11.30
CA THR A 70 -15.67 -3.52 12.08
C THR A 70 -16.09 -2.06 11.84
N ASN A 71 -17.01 -1.80 10.90
CA ASN A 71 -17.41 -0.46 10.43
C ASN A 71 -16.24 0.45 10.00
N LYS A 72 -15.06 -0.14 9.72
CA LYS A 72 -13.88 0.62 9.29
C LYS A 72 -14.03 1.04 7.83
N ARG A 73 -13.70 2.29 7.54
CA ARG A 73 -13.63 2.82 6.17
C ARG A 73 -12.23 3.31 5.91
N TYR A 74 -11.58 2.70 4.93
CA TYR A 74 -10.27 3.10 4.45
C TYR A 74 -10.36 3.71 3.07
N GLU A 75 -9.50 4.70 2.83
CA GLU A 75 -9.18 5.12 1.47
C GLU A 75 -8.60 3.91 0.70
N ARG A 76 -8.63 3.98 -0.64
CA ARG A 76 -8.27 2.84 -1.48
C ARG A 76 -6.84 2.90 -2.02
N VAL A 77 -6.30 1.73 -2.30
CA VAL A 77 -5.18 1.57 -3.24
C VAL A 77 -5.68 1.86 -4.65
N PHE A 78 -4.96 2.73 -5.37
CA PHE A 78 -5.31 3.11 -6.74
C PHE A 78 -4.68 2.18 -7.77
N LYS A 79 -3.36 1.94 -7.66
CA LYS A 79 -2.62 1.01 -8.52
C LYS A 79 -1.29 0.60 -7.89
N VAL A 80 -0.72 -0.50 -8.36
CA VAL A 80 0.68 -0.86 -8.08
C VAL A 80 1.59 -0.03 -8.98
N ILE A 81 2.70 0.46 -8.42
CA ILE A 81 3.70 1.27 -9.11
C ILE A 81 4.95 0.44 -9.40
N GLU A 82 5.43 -0.26 -8.38
CA GLU A 82 6.62 -1.10 -8.47
C GLU A 82 6.36 -2.38 -7.67
N ARG A 83 6.80 -3.53 -8.21
CA ARG A 83 6.70 -4.81 -7.51
C ARG A 83 7.96 -5.03 -6.67
N ALA A 84 7.80 -5.72 -5.54
CA ALA A 84 8.93 -6.18 -4.77
C ALA A 84 9.89 -6.98 -5.66
N PRO A 85 11.22 -6.82 -5.50
CA PRO A 85 12.18 -7.57 -6.29
C PRO A 85 11.97 -9.06 -6.05
N GLN A 86 11.89 -9.82 -7.14
CA GLN A 86 11.87 -11.27 -7.06
C GLN A 86 13.28 -11.72 -6.67
N LYS A 87 13.39 -12.60 -5.68
CA LYS A 87 14.64 -13.31 -5.44
C LYS A 87 14.96 -14.09 -6.72
N LEU A 88 16.02 -13.68 -7.42
CA LEU A 88 16.69 -14.56 -8.36
C LEU A 88 17.30 -15.67 -7.50
N GLU A 89 16.79 -16.90 -7.64
CA GLU A 89 17.50 -18.08 -7.16
C GLU A 89 18.76 -18.19 -8.02
N ILE A 90 19.92 -17.88 -7.43
CA ILE A 90 21.25 -18.06 -8.01
C ILE A 90 21.83 -19.33 -7.41
#